data_AF-A0A3C1LHM8-F1
#
_entry.id   AF-A0A3C1LHM8-F1
#
_cell.length_a   1.000
_cell.length_b   1.000
_cell.length_c   1.000
_cell.angle_alpha   90.00
_cell.angle_beta   90.00
_cell.angle_gamma   90.00
#
_symmetry.space_group_name_H-M   'P 1'
#
loop_
_entity.id
_entity.type
_entity.pdbx_description
1 polymer ?
#
loop_
_entity_poly.entity_id
_entity_poly.type
_entity_poly.pdbx_seq_one_letter_code
_entity_poly.pdbx_strand_id
1 'polypeptide(L)'
;MFEFKLLEPGCYYVVQEKQDGPLSLMKVQMVTDHCVLLIHYGPDFELQEWRRKNDMLHDIVECLEDAKANMWRSFYRNPSEFDFETDDEDDDKM
;
A
#
# COMPACT_ATOMS: atom_id res chain seq x y z
N MET A 1 17.21 0.82 -10.38
CA MET A 1 17.00 -0.26 -9.38
C MET A 1 17.08 0.37 -8.01
N PHE A 2 16.10 0.06 -7.18
CA PHE A 2 15.89 0.62 -5.84
C PHE A 2 15.97 -0.49 -4.80
N GLU A 3 15.86 -0.12 -3.53
CA GLU A 3 15.84 -1.05 -2.40
C GLU A 3 14.61 -0.78 -1.53
N PHE A 4 14.06 -1.81 -0.88
CA PHE A 4 12.90 -1.67 0.01
C PHE A 4 13.15 -0.73 1.20
N LYS A 5 14.42 -0.44 1.55
CA LYS A 5 14.77 0.53 2.59
C LYS A 5 14.29 1.96 2.32
N LEU A 6 13.98 2.28 1.07
CA LEU A 6 13.52 3.61 0.65
C LEU A 6 12.02 3.82 0.92
N LEU A 7 11.31 2.76 1.30
CA LEU A 7 9.87 2.81 1.51
C LEU A 7 9.54 3.13 2.97
N GLU A 8 8.50 3.92 3.17
CA GLU A 8 8.08 4.40 4.47
C GLU A 8 6.88 3.59 5.01
N PRO A 9 6.86 3.27 6.32
CA PRO A 9 5.75 2.53 6.92
C PRO A 9 4.46 3.35 6.86
N GLY A 10 3.35 2.67 6.57
CA GLY A 10 2.03 3.29 6.40
C GLY A 10 1.72 3.69 4.96
N CYS A 11 2.73 3.89 4.11
CA CYS A 11 2.55 4.34 2.73
C CYS A 11 2.20 3.20 1.76
N TYR A 12 1.50 3.57 0.69
CA TYR A 12 1.16 2.69 -0.43
C TYR A 12 2.02 3.03 -1.64
N TYR A 13 2.54 2.01 -2.29
CA TYR A 13 3.41 2.17 -3.45
C TYR A 13 2.92 1.31 -4.61
N VAL A 14 2.93 1.91 -5.80
CA VAL A 14 2.89 1.16 -7.06
C VAL A 14 4.34 0.90 -7.46
N VAL A 15 4.71 -0.37 -7.56
CA VAL A 15 6.09 -0.78 -7.84
C VAL A 15 6.18 -1.78 -8.97
N GLN A 16 7.38 -1.89 -9.52
CA GLN A 16 7.77 -2.99 -10.40
C GLN A 16 8.89 -3.77 -9.71
N GLU A 17 8.64 -5.03 -9.35
CA GLU A 17 9.65 -5.83 -8.62
C GLU A 17 10.74 -6.40 -9.54
N LYS A 18 10.38 -6.74 -10.79
CA LYS A 18 11.28 -7.33 -11.78
C LYS A 18 11.25 -6.51 -13.07
N GLN A 19 12.37 -6.50 -13.78
CA GLN A 19 12.44 -5.91 -15.11
C GLN A 19 11.37 -6.55 -16.02
N ASP A 20 10.61 -5.72 -16.73
CA ASP A 20 9.48 -6.12 -17.58
C ASP A 20 8.35 -6.89 -16.86
N GLY A 21 8.34 -6.88 -15.52
CA GLY A 21 7.27 -7.48 -14.71
C GLY A 21 6.01 -6.60 -14.64
N PRO A 22 4.88 -7.13 -14.14
CA PRO A 22 3.69 -6.32 -13.92
C PRO A 22 3.92 -5.27 -12.81
N LEU A 23 3.14 -4.20 -12.86
CA LEU A 23 3.03 -3.27 -11.74
C LEU A 23 2.10 -3.86 -10.68
N SER A 24 2.48 -3.71 -9.41
CA SER A 24 1.69 -4.17 -8.27
C SER A 24 1.55 -3.06 -7.24
N LEU A 25 0.39 -3.04 -6.57
CA LEU A 25 0.17 -2.20 -5.40
C LEU A 25 0.60 -2.96 -4.15
N MET A 26 1.36 -2.30 -3.29
CA MET A 26 1.69 -2.81 -1.97
C MET A 26 1.64 -1.71 -0.91
N LYS A 27 1.28 -2.09 0.32
CA LYS A 27 1.42 -1.25 1.51
C LYS A 27 2.60 -1.69 2.32
N VAL A 28 3.40 -0.75 2.79
CA VAL A 28 4.41 -1.02 3.82
C VAL A 28 3.71 -1.05 5.18
N GLN A 29 3.52 -2.25 5.72
CA GLN A 29 2.84 -2.42 7.00
C GLN A 29 3.76 -2.11 8.18
N MET A 30 5.03 -2.50 8.10
CA MET A 30 6.00 -2.31 9.17
C MET A 30 7.43 -2.34 8.62
N VAL A 31 8.31 -1.57 9.25
CA VAL A 31 9.75 -1.59 9.00
C VAL A 31 10.46 -1.96 10.31
N THR A 32 11.29 -3.01 10.29
CA THR A 32 12.17 -3.41 11.42
C THR A 32 13.60 -2.98 11.13
N ASP A 33 14.58 -3.37 11.94
CA ASP A 33 15.99 -3.02 11.69
C ASP A 33 16.49 -3.52 10.32
N HIS A 34 16.09 -4.72 9.91
CA HIS A 34 16.61 -5.41 8.72
C HIS A 34 15.58 -5.77 7.66
N CYS A 35 14.30 -5.77 8.01
CA CYS A 35 13.24 -6.25 7.15
C CYS A 35 12.09 -5.25 7.02
N VAL A 36 11.28 -5.46 6.00
CA VAL A 36 10.05 -4.73 5.71
C VAL A 36 8.93 -5.76 5.58
N LEU A 37 7.83 -5.54 6.29
CA LEU A 37 6.59 -6.29 6.11
C LEU A 37 5.71 -5.53 5.12
N LEU A 38 5.35 -6.20 4.04
CA LEU A 38 4.54 -5.68 2.95
C LEU A 38 3.19 -6.39 2.93
N ILE A 39 2.16 -5.68 2.49
CA ILE A 39 0.89 -6.26 2.09
C ILE A 39 0.75 -6.01 0.60
N HIS A 40 0.79 -7.08 -0.18
CA HIS A 40 0.48 -7.06 -1.61
C HIS A 40 -1.02 -7.19 -1.80
N TYR A 41 -1.57 -6.37 -2.69
CA TYR A 41 -2.97 -6.43 -3.01
C TYR A 41 -3.17 -6.93 -4.44
N GLY A 42 -3.99 -7.97 -4.59
CA GLY A 42 -4.42 -8.53 -5.85
C GLY A 42 -5.95 -8.54 -5.99
N PRO A 43 -6.48 -8.95 -7.16
CA PRO A 43 -7.91 -8.96 -7.41
C PRO A 43 -8.74 -9.73 -6.39
N ASP A 44 -8.22 -10.88 -5.96
CA ASP A 44 -8.94 -11.82 -5.11
C ASP A 44 -8.14 -12.21 -3.85
N PHE A 45 -7.05 -11.49 -3.55
CA PHE A 45 -6.20 -11.81 -2.42
C PHE A 45 -5.47 -10.61 -1.83
N GLU A 46 -5.21 -10.69 -0.53
CA GLU A 46 -4.19 -9.90 0.16
C GLU A 46 -3.10 -10.87 0.65
N LEU A 47 -1.84 -10.57 0.34
CA LEU A 47 -0.72 -11.39 0.75
C LEU A 47 0.25 -10.58 1.60
N GLN A 48 0.49 -11.05 2.83
CA GLN A 48 1.55 -10.52 3.68
C GLN A 48 2.88 -11.17 3.32
N GLU A 49 3.90 -10.36 3.04
CA GLU A 49 5.23 -10.82 2.66
C GLU A 49 6.32 -10.07 3.44
N TRP A 50 7.36 -10.80 3.86
CA TRP A 50 8.56 -10.22 4.43
C TRP A 50 9.66 -10.09 3.38
N ARG A 51 10.24 -8.90 3.28
CA ARG A 51 11.43 -8.63 2.44
C ARG A 51 12.56 -8.06 3.28
N ARG A 52 13.80 -8.32 2.87
CA ARG A 52 14.94 -7.62 3.47
C ARG A 52 14.96 -6.19 2.93
N LYS A 53 15.36 -5.24 3.77
CA LYS A 53 15.51 -3.84 3.36
C LYS A 53 16.39 -3.65 2.13
N ASN A 54 17.43 -4.48 2.01
CA ASN A 54 18.41 -4.42 0.93
C ASN A 54 18.03 -5.32 -0.26
N ASP A 55 16.86 -5.97 -0.23
CA ASP A 55 16.36 -6.65 -1.42
C ASP A 55 16.06 -5.59 -2.49
N MET A 56 16.30 -5.96 -3.75
CA MET A 56 16.20 -5.02 -4.86
C MET A 56 14.77 -4.95 -5.41
N LEU A 57 14.38 -3.75 -5.79
CA LEU A 57 13.18 -3.40 -6.56
C LEU A 57 13.63 -2.89 -7.93
N HIS A 58 12.94 -3.31 -9.00
CA HIS A 58 13.27 -2.78 -10.32
C HIS A 58 12.98 -1.27 -10.39
N ASP A 59 11.75 -0.89 -10.03
CA ASP A 59 11.27 0.49 -10.06
C ASP A 59 10.25 0.81 -8.95
N ILE A 60 10.22 2.07 -8.52
CA ILE A 60 9.18 2.65 -7.66
C ILE A 60 8.45 3.68 -8.50
N VAL A 61 7.25 3.34 -8.97
CA VAL A 61 6.53 4.14 -9.96
C VAL A 61 5.84 5.33 -9.32
N GLU A 62 5.13 5.10 -8.21
CA GLU A 62 4.38 6.14 -7.51
C GLU A 62 4.23 5.77 -6.02
N CYS A 63 4.32 6.78 -5.16
CA CYS A 63 3.82 6.72 -3.79
C CYS A 63 2.42 7.32 -3.78
N LEU A 64 1.43 6.55 -3.34
CA LEU A 64 0.03 7.00 -3.32
C LEU A 64 -0.29 7.67 -1.99
N GLU A 65 -1.05 8.75 -2.09
CA GLU A 65 -1.75 9.35 -0.96
C GLU A 65 -2.91 8.44 -0.50
N ASP A 66 -3.26 8.51 0.78
CA ASP A 66 -4.27 7.64 1.40
C ASP A 66 -5.62 7.67 0.66
N ALA A 67 -6.03 8.82 0.15
CA ALA A 67 -7.27 8.96 -0.62
C ALA A 67 -7.28 8.09 -1.89
N LYS A 68 -6.16 8.06 -2.64
CA LYS A 68 -6.02 7.22 -3.85
C LYS A 68 -5.95 5.74 -3.49
N ALA A 69 -5.25 5.39 -2.42
CA ALA A 69 -5.17 4.02 -1.93
C ALA A 69 -6.54 3.48 -1.47
N ASN A 70 -7.34 4.33 -0.81
CA ASN A 70 -8.71 3.98 -0.40
C ASN A 70 -9.66 3.84 -1.60
N MET A 71 -9.53 4.71 -2.60
CA MET A 71 -10.26 4.56 -3.86
C MET A 71 -9.90 3.23 -4.55
N TRP A 72 -8.61 2.87 -4.58
CA TRP A 72 -8.20 1.56 -5.09
C TRP A 72 -8.89 0.43 -4.33
N ARG A 73 -8.85 0.44 -2.99
CA ARG A 73 -9.50 -0.57 -2.15
C ARG A 73 -11.00 -0.69 -2.44
N SER A 74 -11.68 0.42 -2.77
CA SER A 74 -13.11 0.42 -3.13
C SER A 74 -13.43 -0.34 -4.42
N PHE A 75 -12.49 -0.44 -5.37
CA PHE A 75 -12.69 -1.23 -6.59
C PHE A 75 -12.55 -2.73 -6.38
N TYR A 76 -11.85 -3.14 -5.30
CA TYR A 76 -11.54 -4.54 -5.01
C TYR A 76 -12.35 -5.13 -3.86
N ARG A 77 -12.77 -4.32 -2.88
CA ARG A 77 -13.80 -4.75 -1.92
C ARG A 77 -15.15 -4.81 -2.61
N ASN A 78 -15.90 -5.89 -2.34
CA ASN A 78 -17.31 -5.96 -2.72
C ASN A 78 -18.03 -4.68 -2.23
N PRO A 79 -18.87 -4.05 -3.05
CA PRO A 79 -19.55 -2.79 -2.72
C PRO A 79 -20.43 -2.85 -1.46
N SER A 80 -20.66 -4.04 -0.91
CA SER A 80 -21.41 -4.29 0.34
C SER A 80 -20.59 -4.12 1.63
N GLU A 81 -19.26 -3.94 1.57
CA GLU A 81 -18.39 -3.77 2.75
C GLU A 81 -17.73 -2.39 2.84
N PHE A 82 -18.31 -1.40 2.15
CA PHE A 82 -17.86 -0.01 2.20
C PHE A 82 -18.59 0.72 3.33
N ASP A 83 -18.08 0.58 4.55
CA ASP A 83 -18.48 1.43 5.68
C ASP A 83 -17.60 2.69 5.64
N PHE A 84 -18.13 3.77 5.07
CA PHE A 84 -17.59 5.09 5.37
C PHE A 84 -17.98 5.38 6.83
N GLU A 85 -17.12 4.99 7.78
CA GLU A 85 -17.10 5.71 9.05
C GLU A 85 -16.81 7.18 8.67
N THR A 86 -17.87 7.96 8.75
CA THR A 86 -17.89 9.40 8.54
C THR A 86 -17.13 9.96 9.74
N ASP A 87 -15.83 10.22 9.58
CA ASP A 87 -15.06 10.90 10.61
C ASP A 87 -15.51 12.37 10.64
N ASP A 88 -16.05 12.75 11.80
CA ASP A 88 -16.85 13.92 12.16
C ASP A 88 -16.17 15.29 11.94
N GLU A 89 -16.97 16.35 11.70
CA GLU A 89 -16.67 17.74 12.11
C GLU A 89 -17.92 18.65 11.95
N ASP A 90 -18.72 18.84 13.01
CA ASP A 90 -18.88 20.14 13.71
C ASP A 90 -20.06 20.12 14.71
N ASP A 91 -19.68 20.08 15.98
CA ASP A 91 -20.46 20.49 17.15
C ASP A 91 -20.24 22.00 17.36
N ASP A 92 -21.10 22.90 16.84
CA ASP A 92 -21.29 24.23 17.46
C ASP A 92 -22.60 24.95 17.03
N LYS A 93 -23.54 25.02 18.00
CA LYS A 93 -24.57 26.06 18.23
C LYS A 93 -25.40 26.62 17.05
N MET A 94 -26.72 26.40 17.11
CA MET A 94 -27.74 27.42 17.48
C MET A 94 -29.10 26.80 17.76
#